data_AF-A0A7C4MWC6-F1
#
_entry.id   AF-A0A7C4MWC6-F1
#
_cell.length_a   1.000
_cell.length_b   1.000
_cell.length_c   1.000
_cell.angle_alpha   90.00
_cell.angle_beta   90.00
_cell.angle_gamma   90.00
#
_symmetry.space_group_name_H-M   'P 1'
#
loop_
_entity.id
_entity.type
_entity.pdbx_description
1 polymer ?
#
loop_
_entity_poly.entity_id
_entity_poly.type
_entity_poly.pdbx_seq_one_letter_code
_entity_poly.pdbx_strand_id
1 'polypeptide(L)'
;MTGFADLLDFVVSTLQTSSFCRSVRTIEAFRFSETQFGLKVRANLTSGHVLQVRLYRNGEHTDYAYQLFQTDTPVLRWDNKEHFPSISSFPHHFHNASSLVEFSPLTGDPAHDLPFLLNYLATTASR
;
A
#
# COMPACT_ATOMS: atom_id res chain seq x y z
N MET A 1 -8.49 -6.47 11.70
CA MET A 1 -7.10 -6.55 12.21
C MET A 1 -6.82 -5.31 13.05
N THR A 2 -6.68 -5.46 14.36
CA THR A 2 -6.65 -4.32 15.29
C THR A 2 -5.25 -4.04 15.84
N GLY A 3 -4.41 -5.05 16.01
CA GLY A 3 -3.07 -4.92 16.58
C GLY A 3 -1.93 -4.75 15.57
N PHE A 4 -0.79 -4.24 16.07
CA PHE A 4 0.45 -4.06 15.31
C PHE A 4 0.98 -5.38 14.72
N ALA A 5 1.08 -6.43 15.55
CA ALA A 5 1.61 -7.73 15.12
C ALA A 5 0.72 -8.35 14.03
N ASP A 6 -0.60 -8.42 14.27
CA ASP A 6 -1.56 -8.93 13.29
C ASP A 6 -1.48 -8.20 11.95
N LEU A 7 -1.34 -6.87 11.97
CA LEU A 7 -1.27 -6.09 10.75
C LEU A 7 0.05 -6.33 10.00
N LEU A 8 1.18 -6.38 10.71
CA LEU A 8 2.47 -6.67 10.08
C LEU A 8 2.47 -8.07 9.48
N ASP A 9 2.02 -9.07 10.24
CA ASP A 9 1.93 -10.46 9.80
C ASP A 9 0.99 -10.59 8.61
N PHE A 10 -0.16 -9.91 8.63
CA PHE A 10 -1.07 -9.89 7.50
C PHE A 10 -0.42 -9.30 6.23
N VAL A 11 0.21 -8.12 6.32
CA VAL A 11 0.84 -7.47 5.16
C VAL A 11 1.95 -8.34 4.61
N VAL A 12 2.82 -8.85 5.48
CA VAL A 12 3.96 -9.69 5.08
C VAL A 12 3.48 -11.00 4.47
N SER A 13 2.55 -11.71 5.12
CA SER A 13 2.01 -12.98 4.62
C SER A 13 1.26 -12.81 3.29
N THR A 14 0.43 -11.76 3.15
CA THR A 14 -0.27 -11.46 1.90
C THR A 14 0.71 -11.23 0.75
N LEU A 15 1.78 -10.47 0.98
CA LEU A 15 2.82 -10.26 -0.03
C LEU A 15 3.60 -11.55 -0.31
N GLN A 16 3.96 -12.33 0.72
CA GLN A 16 4.76 -13.55 0.56
C GLN A 16 4.01 -14.70 -0.13
N THR A 17 2.70 -14.76 0.06
CA THR A 17 1.83 -15.80 -0.54
C THR A 17 1.42 -15.46 -1.97
N SER A 18 1.56 -14.20 -2.40
CA SER A 18 1.30 -13.80 -3.77
C SER A 18 2.38 -14.30 -4.71
N SER A 19 2.00 -15.06 -5.74
CA SER A 19 2.90 -15.47 -6.83
C SER A 19 3.45 -14.29 -7.65
N PHE A 20 2.86 -13.10 -7.51
CA PHE A 20 3.33 -11.88 -8.15
C PHE A 20 4.50 -11.22 -7.40
N CYS A 21 4.80 -11.64 -6.17
CA CYS A 21 5.91 -11.14 -5.37
C CYS A 21 7.07 -12.14 -5.38
N ARG A 22 8.27 -11.69 -5.79
CA ARG A 22 9.51 -12.49 -5.77
C ARG A 22 10.19 -12.51 -4.41
N SER A 23 10.14 -11.39 -3.69
CA SER A 23 10.71 -11.28 -2.35
C SER A 23 10.02 -10.15 -1.58
N VAL A 24 9.99 -10.30 -0.26
CA VAL A 24 9.35 -9.35 0.66
C VAL A 24 10.34 -9.01 1.76
N ARG A 25 10.45 -7.72 2.10
CA ARG A 25 11.32 -7.23 3.17
C ARG A 25 10.59 -6.18 4.01
N THR A 26 10.60 -6.36 5.32
CA THR A 26 10.23 -5.31 6.27
C THR A 26 11.36 -4.30 6.33
N ILE A 27 11.07 -3.04 6.01
CA ILE A 27 12.03 -1.94 5.99
C ILE A 27 11.98 -1.18 7.31
N GLU A 28 10.76 -0.87 7.77
CA GLU A 28 10.49 -0.25 9.07
C GLU A 28 9.33 -1.00 9.72
N ALA A 29 9.45 -1.24 11.01
CA ALA A 29 8.36 -1.71 11.85
C ALA A 29 8.62 -1.13 13.25
N PHE A 30 7.79 -0.18 13.65
CA PHE A 30 7.96 0.51 14.93
C PHE A 30 6.61 0.63 15.63
N ARG A 31 6.69 0.63 16.96
CA ARG A 31 5.55 0.70 17.83
C ARG A 31 5.82 1.74 18.92
N PHE A 32 5.01 2.79 18.96
CA PHE A 32 5.05 3.77 20.04
C PHE A 32 4.09 3.36 21.17
N SER A 33 2.91 2.84 20.81
CA SER A 33 1.92 2.33 21.75
C SER A 33 1.08 1.20 21.11
N GLU A 34 0.09 0.70 21.84
CA GLU A 34 -0.90 -0.24 21.32
C GLU A 34 -1.70 0.34 20.13
N THR A 35 -1.96 1.64 20.13
CA THR A 35 -2.79 2.35 19.14
C THR A 35 -2.00 3.27 18.22
N GLN A 36 -0.68 3.39 18.43
CA GLN A 36 0.19 4.22 17.61
C GLN A 36 1.43 3.44 17.15
N PHE A 37 1.47 3.12 15.87
CA PHE A 37 2.52 2.29 15.28
C PHE A 37 2.60 2.49 13.77
N GLY A 38 3.70 2.07 13.16
CA GLY A 38 3.88 2.15 11.73
C GLY A 38 4.73 1.03 11.17
N LEU A 39 4.47 0.72 9.91
CA LEU A 39 5.23 -0.26 9.14
C LEU A 39 5.49 0.26 7.73
N LYS A 40 6.62 -0.19 7.17
CA LYS A 40 7.01 -0.03 5.79
C LYS A 40 7.54 -1.36 5.30
N VAL A 41 6.84 -1.99 4.36
CA VAL A 41 7.22 -3.27 3.76
C VAL A 41 7.43 -3.06 2.26
N ARG A 42 8.48 -3.66 1.71
CA ARG A 42 8.74 -3.65 0.26
C ARG A 42 8.64 -5.06 -0.30
N ALA A 43 8.01 -5.18 -1.47
CA ALA A 43 8.00 -6.40 -2.25
C ALA A 43 8.58 -6.14 -3.65
N ASN A 44 9.55 -6.96 -4.06
CA ASN A 44 9.98 -7.00 -5.46
C ASN A 44 8.97 -7.82 -6.25
N LEU A 45 8.40 -7.24 -7.29
CA LEU A 45 7.36 -7.87 -8.11
C LEU A 45 7.97 -8.67 -9.25
N THR A 46 7.22 -9.63 -9.79
CA THR A 46 7.71 -10.44 -10.92
C THR A 46 7.92 -9.64 -12.21
N SER A 47 7.24 -8.50 -12.32
CA SER A 47 7.38 -7.51 -13.40
C SER A 47 8.66 -6.66 -13.34
N GLY A 48 9.50 -6.82 -12.30
CA GLY A 48 10.70 -6.00 -12.08
C GLY A 48 10.45 -4.67 -11.35
N HIS A 49 9.20 -4.35 -11.03
CA HIS A 49 8.83 -3.22 -10.19
C HIS A 49 9.00 -3.53 -8.70
N VAL A 50 8.97 -2.49 -7.86
CA VAL A 50 8.94 -2.60 -6.40
C VAL A 50 7.65 -2.00 -5.87
N LEU A 51 6.88 -2.77 -5.11
CA LEU A 51 5.76 -2.25 -4.34
C LEU A 51 6.23 -1.91 -2.92
N GLN A 52 5.99 -0.69 -2.46
CA GLN A 52 6.15 -0.28 -1.08
C GLN A 52 4.77 -0.08 -0.43
N VAL A 53 4.54 -0.78 0.66
CA VAL A 53 3.36 -0.64 1.52
C VAL A 53 3.80 0.12 2.77
N ARG A 54 3.24 1.31 3.00
CA ARG A 54 3.41 2.07 4.23
C ARG A 54 2.06 2.19 4.92
N LEU A 55 1.98 1.78 6.18
CA LEU A 55 0.81 1.96 7.03
C LEU A 55 1.27 2.65 8.32
N TYR A 56 0.51 3.63 8.77
CA TYR A 56 0.74 4.32 10.04
C TYR A 56 -0.61 4.49 10.75
N ARG A 57 -0.74 3.87 11.92
CA ARG A 57 -1.92 3.99 12.77
C ARG A 57 -1.64 4.98 13.89
N ASN A 58 -2.61 5.85 14.15
CA ASN A 58 -2.60 6.80 15.25
C ASN A 58 -4.03 6.91 15.81
N GLY A 59 -4.32 6.10 16.83
CA GLY A 59 -5.69 5.93 17.32
C GLY A 59 -6.57 5.28 16.25
N GLU A 60 -7.73 5.89 16.00
CA GLU A 60 -8.69 5.46 14.97
C GLU A 60 -8.26 5.87 13.55
N HIS A 61 -7.29 6.77 13.42
CA HIS A 61 -6.81 7.22 12.11
C HIS A 61 -5.75 6.26 11.57
N THR A 62 -5.88 5.87 10.31
CA THR A 62 -4.87 5.09 9.59
C THR A 62 -4.47 5.85 8.34
N ASP A 63 -3.21 6.27 8.29
CA ASP A 63 -2.55 6.75 7.08
C ASP A 63 -2.00 5.55 6.31
N TYR A 64 -2.21 5.52 5.00
CA TYR A 64 -1.56 4.54 4.13
C TYR A 64 -0.90 5.19 2.92
N ALA A 65 0.10 4.50 2.37
CA ALA A 65 0.60 4.76 1.04
C ALA A 65 1.07 3.45 0.39
N TYR A 66 0.50 3.12 -0.76
CA TYR A 66 0.94 2.06 -1.64
C TYR A 66 1.65 2.71 -2.83
N GLN A 67 2.97 2.56 -2.91
CA GLN A 67 3.79 3.19 -3.92
C GLN A 67 4.45 2.13 -4.79
N LEU A 68 4.23 2.21 -6.10
CA LEU A 68 4.96 1.43 -7.08
C LEU A 68 6.19 2.22 -7.56
N PHE A 69 7.32 1.52 -7.65
CA PHE A 69 8.55 2.02 -8.22
C PHE A 69 8.98 1.17 -9.41
N GLN A 70 9.57 1.81 -10.42
CA GLN A 70 10.38 1.17 -11.43
C GLN A 70 11.84 1.48 -11.10
N THR A 71 12.58 0.45 -10.70
CA THR A 71 13.89 0.62 -10.07
C THR A 71 13.75 1.52 -8.82
N ASP A 72 14.23 2.75 -8.84
CA ASP A 72 14.09 3.73 -7.75
C ASP A 72 13.17 4.91 -8.10
N THR A 73 12.54 4.90 -9.29
CA THR A 73 11.66 5.98 -9.74
C THR A 73 10.22 5.69 -9.33
N PRO A 74 9.54 6.59 -8.60
CA PRO A 74 8.12 6.42 -8.28
C PRO A 74 7.27 6.52 -9.56
N VAL A 75 6.40 5.53 -9.78
CA VAL A 75 5.55 5.47 -10.99
C VAL A 75 4.09 5.68 -10.64
N LEU A 76 3.57 4.92 -9.67
CA LEU A 76 2.15 4.93 -9.29
C LEU A 76 2.03 5.04 -7.78
N ARG A 77 1.00 5.73 -7.29
CA ARG A 77 0.78 5.84 -5.84
C ARG A 77 -0.69 5.87 -5.48
N TRP A 78 -1.08 5.12 -4.47
CA TRP A 78 -2.37 5.25 -3.80
C TRP A 78 -2.14 5.69 -2.36
N ASP A 79 -2.81 6.75 -1.92
CA ASP A 79 -2.79 7.17 -0.51
C ASP A 79 -4.11 7.85 -0.11
N ASN A 80 -4.23 8.17 1.18
CA ASN A 80 -5.42 8.79 1.77
C ASN A 80 -5.17 10.16 2.39
N LYS A 81 -4.20 10.94 1.89
CA LYS A 81 -4.01 12.30 2.39
C LYS A 81 -5.16 13.22 2.00
N GLU A 82 -5.63 14.03 2.94
CA GLU A 82 -6.80 14.90 2.83
C GLU A 82 -6.54 16.16 1.97
N HIS A 83 -5.94 16.00 0.79
CA HIS A 83 -5.56 17.11 -0.10
C HIS A 83 -6.60 17.39 -1.20
N PHE A 84 -7.44 16.41 -1.56
CA PHE A 84 -8.27 16.46 -2.77
C PHE A 84 -9.77 16.24 -2.50
N PRO A 85 -10.45 17.16 -1.77
CA PRO A 85 -11.85 16.99 -1.34
C PRO A 85 -12.87 16.91 -2.49
N SER A 86 -12.49 17.32 -3.71
CA SER A 86 -13.36 17.28 -4.88
C SER A 86 -13.43 15.91 -5.57
N ILE A 87 -12.58 14.96 -5.21
CA ILE A 87 -12.59 13.60 -5.79
C ILE A 87 -13.63 12.76 -5.07
N SER A 88 -14.40 11.97 -5.83
CA SER A 88 -15.49 11.15 -5.27
C SER A 88 -15.03 10.08 -4.28
N SER A 89 -13.77 9.65 -4.34
CA SER A 89 -13.16 8.70 -3.39
C SER A 89 -12.49 9.35 -2.19
N PHE A 90 -12.65 10.66 -1.96
CA PHE A 90 -12.00 11.36 -0.85
C PHE A 90 -12.17 10.63 0.49
N PRO A 91 -11.11 10.43 1.29
CA PRO A 91 -9.76 11.00 1.12
C PRO A 91 -8.82 10.17 0.22
N HIS A 92 -9.27 9.02 -0.25
CA HIS A 92 -8.50 8.08 -1.06
C HIS A 92 -8.32 8.61 -2.48
N HIS A 93 -7.10 8.57 -2.97
CA HIS A 93 -6.81 9.02 -4.32
C HIS A 93 -5.61 8.27 -4.92
N PHE A 94 -5.59 8.25 -6.24
CA PHE A 94 -4.57 7.60 -7.05
C PHE A 94 -3.76 8.64 -7.82
N HIS A 95 -2.44 8.61 -7.70
CA HIS A 95 -1.51 9.34 -8.56
C HIS A 95 -1.06 8.42 -9.68
N ASN A 96 -1.39 8.78 -10.91
CA ASN A 96 -0.99 8.05 -12.10
C ASN A 96 0.48 8.37 -12.51
N ALA A 97 0.96 7.75 -13.60
CA ALA A 97 2.33 7.96 -14.09
C ALA A 97 2.66 9.41 -14.50
N SER A 98 1.65 10.24 -14.77
CA SER A 98 1.78 11.67 -15.03
C SER A 98 1.58 12.53 -13.78
N SER A 99 1.51 11.92 -12.59
CA SER A 99 1.21 12.59 -11.31
C SER A 99 -0.14 13.32 -11.29
N LEU A 100 -1.09 12.92 -12.15
CA LEU A 100 -2.46 13.39 -12.06
C LEU A 100 -3.19 12.58 -10.99
N VAL A 101 -4.09 13.27 -10.29
CA VAL A 101 -4.86 12.71 -9.20
C VAL A 101 -6.22 12.25 -9.70
N GLU A 102 -6.53 10.98 -9.48
CA GLU A 102 -7.71 10.30 -9.97
C GLU A 102 -8.43 9.56 -8.85
N PHE A 103 -9.62 9.05 -9.18
CA PHE A 103 -10.39 8.16 -8.32
C PHE A 103 -9.55 6.96 -7.85
N SER A 104 -9.63 6.66 -6.56
CA SER A 104 -9.07 5.44 -6.00
C SER A 104 -10.18 4.47 -5.59
N PRO A 105 -10.07 3.18 -5.96
CA PRO A 105 -10.97 2.14 -5.45
C PRO A 105 -10.62 1.69 -4.01
N LEU A 106 -9.54 2.23 -3.41
CA LEU A 106 -9.09 1.81 -2.09
C LEU A 106 -9.89 2.49 -0.99
N THR A 107 -9.92 1.83 0.17
CA THR A 107 -10.82 2.16 1.28
C THR A 107 -10.10 2.47 2.58
N GLY A 108 -8.79 2.22 2.65
CA GLY A 108 -8.00 2.30 3.86
C GLY A 108 -8.07 1.05 4.74
N ASP A 109 -8.74 -0.02 4.29
CA ASP A 109 -8.65 -1.33 4.92
C ASP A 109 -7.61 -2.20 4.19
N PRO A 110 -6.43 -2.47 4.81
CA PRO A 110 -5.40 -3.31 4.20
C PRO A 110 -5.89 -4.72 3.83
N ALA A 111 -6.90 -5.24 4.54
CA ALA A 111 -7.47 -6.56 4.25
C ALA A 111 -8.15 -6.63 2.88
N HIS A 112 -8.70 -5.50 2.43
CA HIS A 112 -9.31 -5.35 1.12
C HIS A 112 -8.31 -4.79 0.09
N ASP A 113 -7.65 -3.70 0.46
CA ASP A 113 -6.87 -2.86 -0.46
C ASP A 113 -5.63 -3.58 -1.00
N LEU A 114 -4.90 -4.32 -0.16
CA LEU A 114 -3.66 -4.96 -0.57
C LEU A 114 -3.89 -6.14 -1.55
N PRO A 115 -4.82 -7.08 -1.29
CA PRO A 115 -5.19 -8.09 -2.28
C PRO A 115 -5.72 -7.50 -3.59
N PHE A 116 -6.55 -6.44 -3.52
CA PHE A 116 -7.05 -5.73 -4.69
C PHE A 116 -5.89 -5.17 -5.54
N LEU A 117 -4.95 -4.46 -4.91
CA LEU A 117 -3.80 -3.87 -5.59
C LEU A 117 -2.91 -4.93 -6.24
N LEU A 118 -2.62 -6.03 -5.55
CA LEU A 118 -1.80 -7.11 -6.12
C LEU A 118 -2.45 -7.69 -7.38
N ASN A 119 -3.77 -7.91 -7.35
CA ASN A 119 -4.51 -8.39 -8.51
C ASN A 119 -4.54 -7.36 -9.65
N TYR A 120 -4.80 -6.09 -9.33
CA TYR A 120 -4.80 -4.99 -10.30
C TYR A 120 -3.44 -4.87 -11.01
N LEU A 121 -2.33 -4.91 -10.25
CA LEU A 121 -0.99 -4.81 -10.81
C LEU A 121 -0.60 -6.05 -11.63
N ALA A 122 -0.96 -7.26 -11.17
CA ALA A 122 -0.65 -8.50 -11.89
C ALA A 122 -1.38 -8.59 -13.25
N THR A 123 -2.64 -8.15 -13.29
CA THR A 123 -3.46 -8.17 -14.51
C THR A 123 -3.09 -7.06 -15.48
N THR A 124 -2.61 -5.92 -14.99
CA THR A 124 -2.15 -4.80 -15.84
C THR A 124 -0.75 -5.04 -16.39
N ALA A 125 0.14 -5.70 -15.63
CA ALA A 125 1.50 -6.03 -16.09
C ALA A 125 1.55 -7.19 -17.12
N SER A 126 0.45 -7.92 -17.29
CA SER A 126 0.33 -9.02 -18.26
C SER A 126 -0.21 -8.59 -19.63
N ARG A 127 -0.37 -7.28 -19.86
CA ARG A 127 -0.80 -6.67 -21.12
C ARG A 127 0.34 -5.88 -21.74
#